data_AF-A0A076PS96-F1
#
_entry.id   AF-A0A076PS96-F1
#
_cell.length_a   1.000
_cell.length_b   1.000
_cell.length_c   1.000
_cell.angle_alpha   90.00
_cell.angle_beta   90.00
_cell.angle_gamma   90.00
#
_symmetry.space_group_name_H-M   'P 1'
#
loop_
_entity.id
_entity.type
_entity.pdbx_description
1 polymer ?
#
loop_
_entity_poly.entity_id
_entity_poly.type
_entity_poly.pdbx_seq_one_letter_code
_entity_poly.pdbx_strand_id
1 'polypeptide(L)'
;MKIFLDDIRPAPIGWVRAYWPNQVIDMLSKNYVEEISLDHDLGDDKRGTGYDVLVWIENAISRGEIFLPKISIHSANVAARVRMENAVKKIEYMSNQIDVLELNKLFSKLEEISKDGYSVIIKIDSERWADFPPAPYTTIMFSPSGNNFKMDSSNVIEGIKSCIDYYENNMKK
;
A
#
# COMPACT_ATOMS: atom_id res chain seq x y z
N MET A 1 -5.11 -9.31 -6.86
CA MET A 1 -6.30 -10.20 -6.77
C MET A 1 -7.46 -9.48 -6.09
N LYS A 2 -8.71 -9.95 -6.23
CA LYS A 2 -9.88 -9.37 -5.56
C LYS A 2 -10.59 -10.41 -4.68
N ILE A 3 -11.03 -10.03 -3.47
CA ILE A 3 -11.63 -10.95 -2.49
C ILE A 3 -13.05 -10.54 -2.14
N PHE A 4 -13.99 -11.49 -2.21
CA PHE A 4 -15.40 -11.28 -1.86
C PHE A 4 -15.76 -12.16 -0.66
N LEU A 5 -15.91 -11.54 0.52
CA LEU A 5 -16.27 -12.24 1.77
C LEU A 5 -17.79 -12.27 1.93
N ASP A 6 -18.37 -13.46 1.71
CA ASP A 6 -19.82 -13.68 1.81
C ASP A 6 -20.13 -15.18 1.91
N ASP A 7 -20.87 -15.58 2.93
CA ASP A 7 -21.27 -16.97 3.19
C ASP A 7 -22.46 -17.42 2.32
N ILE A 8 -23.27 -16.47 1.83
CA ILE A 8 -24.50 -16.73 1.07
C ILE A 8 -24.30 -16.43 -0.42
N ARG A 9 -23.93 -15.20 -0.78
CA ARG A 9 -23.94 -14.70 -2.16
C ARG A 9 -22.72 -15.20 -2.95
N PRO A 10 -22.89 -15.60 -4.22
CA PRO A 10 -21.76 -15.95 -5.08
C PRO A 10 -20.88 -14.73 -5.35
N ALA A 11 -19.57 -14.96 -5.45
CA ALA A 11 -18.64 -13.90 -5.83
C ALA A 11 -18.84 -13.50 -7.30
N PRO A 12 -18.72 -12.21 -7.64
CA PRO A 12 -18.73 -11.76 -9.03
C PRO A 12 -17.56 -12.35 -9.84
N ILE A 13 -17.67 -12.34 -11.17
CA ILE A 13 -16.59 -12.80 -12.07
C ILE A 13 -15.30 -12.01 -11.79
N GLY A 14 -14.18 -12.71 -11.65
CA GLY A 14 -12.88 -12.14 -11.34
C GLY A 14 -12.60 -11.92 -9.85
N TRP A 15 -13.54 -12.28 -8.97
CA TRP A 15 -13.38 -12.23 -7.52
C TRP A 15 -13.19 -13.62 -6.94
N VAL A 16 -12.28 -13.75 -5.97
CA VAL A 16 -12.09 -14.95 -5.17
C VAL A 16 -13.06 -14.90 -3.99
N ARG A 17 -13.94 -15.89 -3.89
CA ARG A 17 -14.88 -15.98 -2.77
C ARG A 17 -14.18 -16.47 -1.51
N ALA A 18 -14.44 -15.80 -0.39
CA ALA A 18 -14.15 -16.27 0.95
C ALA A 18 -15.47 -16.41 1.72
N TYR A 19 -15.57 -17.45 2.54
CA TYR A 19 -16.75 -17.68 3.39
C TYR A 19 -16.52 -17.15 4.80
N TRP A 20 -15.25 -17.11 5.24
CA TRP A 20 -14.89 -16.81 6.62
C TRP A 20 -13.75 -15.80 6.71
N PRO A 21 -13.70 -14.98 7.79
CA PRO A 21 -12.69 -13.94 7.97
C PRO A 21 -11.26 -14.47 7.90
N ASN A 22 -11.00 -15.63 8.49
CA ASN A 22 -9.67 -16.24 8.50
C ASN A 22 -9.13 -16.56 7.10
N GLN A 23 -10.00 -16.88 6.14
CA GLN A 23 -9.60 -17.13 4.75
C GLN A 23 -9.17 -15.83 4.08
N VAL A 24 -9.88 -14.72 4.34
CA VAL A 24 -9.53 -13.39 3.83
C VAL A 24 -8.19 -12.95 4.41
N ILE A 25 -8.01 -13.12 5.72
CA ILE A 25 -6.77 -12.79 6.43
C ILE A 25 -5.59 -13.59 5.85
N ASP A 26 -5.76 -14.90 5.66
CA ASP A 26 -4.71 -15.75 5.06
C ASP A 26 -4.33 -15.26 3.66
N MET A 27 -5.33 -14.93 2.82
CA MET A 27 -5.08 -14.40 1.48
C MET A 27 -4.40 -13.03 1.49
N LEU A 28 -4.81 -12.12 2.36
CA LEU A 28 -4.19 -10.80 2.55
C LEU A 28 -2.73 -10.91 3.00
N SER A 29 -2.43 -11.86 3.89
CA SER A 29 -1.07 -12.05 4.42
C SER A 29 -0.08 -12.63 3.41
N LYS A 30 -0.57 -13.34 2.39
CA LYS A 30 0.26 -14.10 1.43
C LYS A 30 0.32 -13.48 0.05
N ASN A 31 -0.58 -12.56 -0.29
CA ASN A 31 -0.75 -12.09 -1.66
C ASN A 31 -0.95 -10.59 -1.72
N TYR A 32 -0.63 -10.01 -2.87
CA TYR A 32 -1.06 -8.65 -3.20
C TYR A 32 -2.56 -8.64 -3.55
N VAL A 33 -3.35 -8.08 -2.64
CA VAL A 33 -4.79 -7.90 -2.80
C VAL A 33 -5.07 -6.46 -3.22
N GLU A 34 -5.73 -6.30 -4.35
CA GLU A 34 -6.07 -4.99 -4.93
C GLU A 34 -7.36 -4.44 -4.30
N GLU A 35 -8.37 -5.31 -4.16
CA GLU A 35 -9.70 -4.91 -3.75
C GLU A 35 -10.38 -6.01 -2.91
N ILE A 36 -11.09 -5.61 -1.86
CA ILE A 36 -11.92 -6.49 -1.05
C ILE A 36 -13.34 -5.96 -0.93
N SER A 37 -14.29 -6.88 -0.82
CA SER A 37 -15.68 -6.57 -0.55
C SER A 37 -16.18 -7.43 0.60
N LEU A 38 -16.73 -6.81 1.63
CA LEU A 38 -17.03 -7.47 2.91
C LEU A 38 -18.53 -7.45 3.22
N ASP A 39 -19.11 -8.63 3.50
CA ASP A 39 -20.29 -8.77 4.34
C ASP A 39 -19.88 -8.84 5.82
N HIS A 40 -20.72 -8.30 6.69
CA HIS A 40 -20.55 -8.38 8.13
C HIS A 40 -21.02 -9.73 8.67
N ASP A 41 -22.25 -10.12 8.33
CA ASP A 41 -22.94 -11.27 8.90
C ASP A 41 -22.62 -12.51 8.07
N LEU A 42 -21.96 -13.49 8.67
CA LEU A 42 -21.45 -14.70 8.00
C LEU A 42 -22.05 -16.00 8.56
N GLY A 43 -23.17 -15.90 9.28
CA GLY A 43 -23.93 -17.03 9.81
C GLY A 43 -23.41 -17.68 11.10
N ASP A 44 -22.12 -17.57 11.44
CA ASP A 44 -21.56 -18.05 12.72
C ASP A 44 -20.55 -17.05 13.31
N ASP A 45 -21.03 -16.21 14.23
CA ASP A 45 -20.21 -15.19 14.90
C ASP A 45 -19.01 -15.76 15.67
N LYS A 46 -19.03 -17.05 16.06
CA LYS A 46 -17.86 -17.69 16.72
C LYS A 46 -16.68 -17.86 15.77
N ARG A 47 -16.93 -17.85 14.45
CA ARG A 47 -15.90 -17.88 13.40
C ARG A 47 -15.48 -16.47 12.97
N GLY A 48 -16.04 -15.45 13.61
CA GLY A 48 -15.83 -14.05 13.31
C GLY A 48 -16.80 -13.52 12.26
N THR A 49 -16.72 -12.21 12.07
CA THR A 49 -17.54 -11.37 11.21
C THR A 49 -16.67 -10.66 10.20
N GLY A 50 -17.28 -9.99 9.21
CA GLY A 50 -16.55 -9.09 8.33
C GLY A 50 -15.81 -7.97 9.07
N TYR A 51 -16.27 -7.59 10.28
CA TYR A 51 -15.61 -6.57 11.09
C TYR A 51 -14.23 -7.02 11.58
N ASP A 52 -14.05 -8.32 11.88
CA ASP A 52 -12.78 -8.87 12.34
C ASP A 52 -11.68 -8.76 11.27
N VAL A 53 -12.06 -8.82 9.99
CA VAL A 53 -11.14 -8.55 8.87
C VAL A 53 -10.64 -7.10 8.92
N LEU A 54 -11.51 -6.13 9.20
CA LEU A 54 -11.12 -4.72 9.30
C LEU A 54 -10.17 -4.48 10.48
N VAL A 55 -10.45 -5.09 11.63
CA VAL A 55 -9.58 -5.02 12.82
C VAL A 55 -8.21 -5.61 12.50
N TRP A 56 -8.16 -6.72 11.77
CA TRP A 56 -6.88 -7.30 11.35
C TRP A 56 -6.13 -6.39 10.37
N ILE A 57 -6.82 -5.82 9.37
CA ILE A 57 -6.22 -4.89 8.39
C ILE A 57 -5.63 -3.66 9.09
N GLU A 58 -6.37 -3.03 10.01
CA GLU A 58 -5.88 -1.89 10.79
C GLU A 58 -4.54 -2.21 11.48
N ASN A 59 -4.52 -3.34 12.17
CA ASN A 59 -3.34 -3.84 12.86
C ASN A 59 -2.17 -4.15 11.92
N ALA A 60 -2.41 -4.80 10.79
CA ALA A 60 -1.38 -5.15 9.81
C ALA A 60 -0.76 -3.90 9.14
N ILE A 61 -1.59 -2.91 8.79
CA ILE A 61 -1.12 -1.62 8.25
C ILE A 61 -0.28 -0.88 9.30
N SER A 62 -0.73 -0.84 10.55
CA SER A 62 0.03 -0.19 11.63
C SER A 62 1.43 -0.78 11.85
N ARG A 63 1.61 -2.07 11.51
CA ARG A 63 2.90 -2.77 11.56
C ARG A 63 3.68 -2.73 10.23
N GLY A 64 3.11 -2.15 9.17
CA GLY A 64 3.71 -2.13 7.84
C GLY A 64 3.77 -3.50 7.15
N GLU A 65 2.89 -4.44 7.52
CA GLU A 65 2.90 -5.81 7.00
C GLU A 65 2.18 -5.93 5.64
N ILE A 66 1.24 -5.03 5.36
CA ILE A 66 0.47 -5.00 4.11
C ILE A 66 0.27 -3.56 3.63
N PHE A 67 -0.01 -3.43 2.33
CA PHE A 67 -0.60 -2.21 1.78
C PHE A 67 -2.13 -2.26 1.91
N LEU A 68 -2.76 -1.12 2.15
CA LEU A 68 -4.22 -1.01 2.25
C LEU A 68 -4.87 -1.37 0.89
N PRO A 69 -5.63 -2.47 0.78
CA PRO A 69 -6.44 -2.73 -0.42
C PRO A 69 -7.60 -1.73 -0.48
N LYS A 70 -8.20 -1.57 -1.67
CA LYS A 70 -9.49 -0.88 -1.77
C LYS A 70 -10.55 -1.68 -1.03
N ILE A 71 -11.22 -1.08 -0.04
CA ILE A 71 -12.24 -1.75 0.77
C ILE A 71 -13.64 -1.27 0.39
N SER A 72 -14.53 -2.22 0.13
CA SER A 72 -15.97 -1.97 -0.07
C SER A 72 -16.81 -2.79 0.90
N ILE A 73 -17.93 -2.24 1.35
CA ILE A 73 -18.86 -2.93 2.26
C ILE A 73 -20.15 -3.20 1.49
N HIS A 74 -20.50 -4.48 1.37
CA HIS A 74 -21.73 -4.91 0.69
C HIS A 74 -22.76 -5.51 1.66
N SER A 75 -22.50 -5.43 2.97
CA SER A 75 -23.42 -5.95 3.98
C SER A 75 -24.81 -5.31 3.89
N ALA A 76 -25.83 -6.16 3.97
CA ALA A 76 -27.23 -5.74 4.05
C ALA A 76 -27.62 -5.24 5.47
N ASN A 77 -26.82 -5.54 6.49
CA ASN A 77 -27.03 -5.08 7.85
C ASN A 77 -26.62 -3.61 7.97
N VAL A 78 -27.62 -2.72 7.95
CA VAL A 78 -27.40 -1.26 7.93
C VAL A 78 -26.56 -0.77 9.12
N ALA A 79 -26.84 -1.26 10.32
CA ALA A 79 -26.12 -0.84 11.53
C ALA A 79 -24.65 -1.29 11.48
N ALA A 80 -24.42 -2.56 11.13
CA ALA A 80 -23.07 -3.10 10.98
C ALA A 80 -22.30 -2.43 9.84
N ARG A 81 -22.96 -2.21 8.70
CA ARG A 81 -22.38 -1.51 7.55
C ARG A 81 -21.88 -0.11 7.92
N VAL A 82 -22.69 0.71 8.60
CA VAL A 82 -22.26 2.04 9.06
C VAL A 82 -21.03 1.95 9.97
N ARG A 83 -21.01 0.97 10.89
CA ARG A 83 -19.86 0.75 11.77
C ARG A 83 -18.60 0.36 10.99
N MET A 84 -18.73 -0.53 10.01
CA MET A 84 -17.64 -0.95 9.14
C MET A 84 -17.12 0.20 8.27
N GLU A 85 -18.01 0.97 7.64
CA GLU A 85 -17.63 2.15 6.83
C GLU A 85 -16.86 3.18 7.66
N ASN A 86 -17.25 3.41 8.92
CA ASN A 86 -16.50 4.28 9.83
C ASN A 86 -15.12 3.70 10.17
N ALA A 87 -15.00 2.38 10.35
CA ALA A 87 -13.71 1.74 10.54
C ALA A 87 -12.82 1.87 9.29
N VAL A 88 -13.36 1.69 8.08
CA VAL A 88 -12.64 1.89 6.81
C VAL A 88 -12.09 3.32 6.72
N LYS A 89 -12.91 4.33 6.97
CA LYS A 89 -12.46 5.74 6.97
C LYS A 89 -11.31 6.00 7.95
N LYS A 90 -11.37 5.39 9.14
CA LYS A 90 -10.30 5.50 10.14
C LYS A 90 -9.00 4.84 9.65
N ILE A 91 -9.10 3.66 9.05
CA ILE A 91 -7.96 2.92 8.50
C ILE A 91 -7.33 3.72 7.35
N GLU A 92 -8.13 4.25 6.43
CA GLU A 92 -7.67 5.11 5.33
C GLU A 92 -6.93 6.34 5.85
N TYR A 93 -7.51 7.03 6.84
CA TYR A 93 -6.87 8.18 7.46
C TYR A 93 -5.52 7.83 8.12
N MET A 94 -5.48 6.71 8.86
CA MET A 94 -4.25 6.22 9.50
C MET A 94 -3.19 5.84 8.46
N SER A 95 -3.56 5.12 7.40
CA SER A 95 -2.66 4.73 6.31
C SER A 95 -2.02 5.97 5.67
N ASN A 96 -2.84 6.97 5.35
CA ASN A 96 -2.34 8.23 4.77
C ASN A 96 -1.38 8.95 5.71
N GLN A 97 -1.61 8.92 7.04
CA GLN A 97 -0.66 9.50 7.99
C GLN A 97 0.67 8.74 8.04
N ILE A 98 0.63 7.41 7.99
CA ILE A 98 1.83 6.57 7.96
C ILE A 98 2.65 6.88 6.70
N ASP A 99 2.00 6.99 5.54
CA ASP A 99 2.66 7.32 4.27
C ASP A 99 3.35 8.69 4.32
N VAL A 100 2.69 9.71 4.91
CA VAL A 100 3.28 11.04 5.11
C VAL A 100 4.49 10.98 6.06
N LEU A 101 4.39 10.23 7.15
CA LEU A 101 5.50 10.06 8.09
C LEU A 101 6.69 9.33 7.44
N GLU A 102 6.43 8.33 6.60
CA GLU A 102 7.47 7.63 5.84
C GLU A 102 8.15 8.58 4.85
N LEU A 103 7.39 9.34 4.07
CA LEU A 103 7.93 10.35 3.17
C LEU A 103 8.77 11.39 3.89
N ASN A 104 8.32 11.89 5.05
CA ASN A 104 9.09 12.83 5.85
C ASN A 104 10.43 12.24 6.29
N LYS A 105 10.47 10.97 6.73
CA LYS A 105 11.73 10.29 7.08
C LYS A 105 12.65 10.18 5.87
N LEU A 106 12.12 9.84 4.71
CA LEU A 106 12.89 9.76 3.46
C LEU A 106 13.46 11.13 3.08
N PHE A 107 12.66 12.20 3.16
CA PHE A 107 13.14 13.56 2.87
C PHE A 107 14.20 14.03 3.88
N SER A 108 14.06 13.72 5.17
CA SER A 108 15.12 13.99 6.15
C SER A 108 16.42 13.27 5.78
N LYS A 109 16.35 12.04 5.29
CA LYS A 109 17.53 11.31 4.83
C LYS A 109 18.15 11.94 3.59
N LEU A 110 17.34 12.41 2.64
CA LEU A 110 17.83 13.16 1.47
C LEU A 110 18.49 14.48 1.88
N GLU A 111 17.99 15.16 2.91
CA GLU A 111 18.64 16.36 3.46
C GLU A 111 20.01 16.03 4.07
N GLU A 112 20.15 14.93 4.81
CA GLU A 112 21.45 14.46 5.29
C GLU A 112 22.42 14.20 4.13
N ILE A 113 21.97 13.44 3.13
CA ILE A 113 22.76 13.14 1.92
C ILE A 113 23.22 14.43 1.22
N SER A 114 22.38 15.46 1.20
CA SER A 114 22.72 16.75 0.60
C SER A 114 23.86 17.48 1.30
N LYS A 115 24.03 17.28 2.61
CA LYS A 115 25.13 17.88 3.39
C LYS A 115 26.50 17.34 2.97
N ASP A 116 26.53 16.15 2.37
CA ASP A 116 27.73 15.55 1.79
C ASP A 116 27.97 15.97 0.32
N GLY A 117 27.19 16.94 -0.18
CA GLY A 117 27.35 17.51 -1.52
C GLY A 117 26.62 16.74 -2.63
N TYR A 118 25.85 15.71 -2.29
CA TYR A 118 24.98 15.04 -3.25
C TYR A 118 23.75 15.90 -3.56
N SER A 119 23.23 15.80 -4.79
CA SER A 119 21.98 16.45 -5.18
C SER A 119 21.02 15.44 -5.77
N VAL A 120 19.79 15.39 -5.25
CA VAL A 120 18.76 14.46 -5.72
C VAL A 120 17.64 15.22 -6.43
N ILE A 121 17.29 14.76 -7.63
CA ILE A 121 16.19 15.26 -8.45
C ILE A 121 15.18 14.14 -8.61
N ILE A 122 13.94 14.43 -8.22
CA ILE A 122 12.80 13.57 -8.53
C ILE A 122 12.01 14.26 -9.63
N LYS A 123 11.93 13.60 -10.78
CA LYS A 123 11.22 14.07 -11.95
C LYS A 123 9.94 13.26 -12.11
N ILE A 124 8.83 13.97 -12.36
CA ILE A 124 7.56 13.36 -12.76
C ILE A 124 7.45 13.53 -14.27
N ASP A 125 7.33 12.42 -14.99
CA ASP A 125 7.16 12.38 -16.43
C ASP A 125 5.72 11.95 -16.73
N SER A 126 5.00 12.72 -17.57
CA SER A 126 3.74 12.27 -18.18
C SER A 126 4.03 11.33 -19.36
N GLU A 127 3.01 10.61 -19.83
CA GLU A 127 3.12 9.67 -20.96
C GLU A 127 3.97 10.25 -22.11
N ARG A 128 5.07 9.55 -22.41
CA ARG A 128 5.80 9.73 -23.66
C ARG A 128 5.15 8.85 -24.71
N TRP A 129 5.28 9.25 -25.97
CA TRP A 129 4.76 8.54 -27.14
C TRP A 129 5.51 7.20 -27.26
N ALA A 130 5.03 6.18 -26.55
CA ALA A 130 5.60 4.84 -26.48
C ALA A 130 4.47 3.81 -26.38
N ASP A 131 4.71 2.60 -26.92
CA ASP A 131 3.73 1.50 -26.94
C ASP A 131 3.38 0.95 -25.54
N PHE A 132 4.12 1.38 -24.51
CA PHE A 132 3.90 1.04 -23.10
C PHE A 132 4.13 2.30 -22.25
N PRO A 133 3.25 2.63 -21.29
CA PRO A 133 3.44 3.80 -20.45
C PRO A 133 4.74 3.63 -19.63
N PRO A 134 5.77 4.45 -19.85
CA PRO A 134 6.98 4.38 -19.05
C PRO A 134 6.66 4.69 -17.59
N ALA A 135 7.50 4.20 -16.68
CA ALA A 135 7.31 4.44 -15.25
C ALA A 135 7.29 5.96 -14.98
N PRO A 136 6.26 6.50 -14.29
CA PRO A 136 5.99 7.93 -14.23
C PRO A 136 7.00 8.77 -13.43
N TYR A 137 7.91 8.14 -12.70
CA TYR A 137 8.88 8.83 -11.85
C TYR A 137 10.30 8.46 -12.25
N THR A 138 11.17 9.47 -12.38
CA THR A 138 12.61 9.27 -12.51
C THR A 138 13.31 9.91 -11.31
N THR A 139 14.07 9.14 -10.56
CA THR A 139 14.97 9.65 -9.52
C THR A 139 16.40 9.70 -10.06
N ILE A 140 17.04 10.86 -9.94
CA ILE A 140 18.41 11.11 -10.38
C ILE A 140 19.19 11.64 -9.18
N MET A 141 20.37 11.10 -8.92
CA MET A 141 21.28 11.64 -7.93
C MET A 141 22.63 11.96 -8.55
N PHE A 142 23.08 13.18 -8.30
CA PHE A 142 24.41 13.65 -8.65
C PHE A 142 25.31 13.54 -7.43
N SER A 143 26.48 12.92 -7.62
CA SER A 143 27.50 12.83 -6.57
C SER A 143 28.62 13.83 -6.80
N PRO A 144 29.32 14.28 -5.74
CA PRO A 144 30.50 15.13 -5.88
C PRO A 144 31.62 14.50 -6.72
N SER A 145 31.70 13.16 -6.73
CA SER A 145 32.70 12.40 -7.48
C SER A 145 32.34 12.19 -8.96
N GLY A 146 31.14 12.62 -9.39
CA GLY A 146 30.65 12.47 -10.77
C GLY A 146 29.99 11.12 -11.08
N ASN A 147 30.01 10.17 -10.12
CA ASN A 147 29.29 8.89 -10.23
C ASN A 147 27.81 9.09 -9.92
N ASN A 148 27.02 9.37 -10.95
CA ASN A 148 25.60 9.69 -10.81
C ASN A 148 24.73 8.42 -10.82
N PHE A 149 23.60 8.47 -10.12
CA PHE A 149 22.57 7.43 -10.10
C PHE A 149 21.33 7.92 -10.86
N LYS A 150 20.67 7.01 -11.58
CA LYS A 150 19.38 7.27 -12.24
C LYS A 150 18.52 6.02 -12.20
N MET A 151 17.25 6.17 -11.85
CA MET A 151 16.27 5.10 -11.85
C MET A 151 14.89 5.61 -12.26
N ASP A 152 14.22 4.88 -13.15
CA ASP A 152 12.80 5.06 -13.44
C ASP A 152 12.00 4.11 -12.53
N SER A 153 10.86 4.56 -11.99
CA SER A 153 10.07 3.83 -10.98
C SER A 153 8.58 4.10 -11.11
N SER A 154 7.76 3.11 -10.74
CA SER A 154 6.30 3.23 -10.74
C SER A 154 5.76 3.94 -9.50
N ASN A 155 6.62 4.13 -8.49
CA ASN A 155 6.32 4.78 -7.23
C ASN A 155 7.49 5.67 -6.80
N VAL A 156 7.20 6.93 -6.44
CA VAL A 156 8.21 7.89 -5.96
C VAL A 156 8.99 7.39 -4.75
N ILE A 157 8.35 6.66 -3.84
CA ILE A 157 9.00 6.12 -2.62
C ILE A 157 10.09 5.12 -3.00
N GLU A 158 9.83 4.27 -3.99
CA GLU A 158 10.80 3.27 -4.46
C GLU A 158 12.05 3.93 -5.07
N GLY A 159 11.84 4.96 -5.88
CA GLY A 159 12.94 5.75 -6.45
C GLY A 159 13.78 6.42 -5.37
N ILE A 160 13.16 6.99 -4.34
CA ILE A 160 13.88 7.62 -3.21
C ILE A 160 14.66 6.56 -2.40
N LYS A 161 14.05 5.43 -2.05
CA LYS A 161 14.72 4.36 -1.29
C LYS A 161 15.95 3.84 -2.03
N SER A 162 15.81 3.54 -3.31
CA SER A 162 16.92 3.05 -4.15
C SER A 162 18.06 4.06 -4.25
N CYS A 163 17.73 5.36 -4.29
CA CYS A 163 18.72 6.44 -4.25
C CYS A 163 19.49 6.48 -2.93
N ILE A 164 18.79 6.35 -1.79
CA ILE A 164 19.40 6.29 -0.45
C ILE A 164 20.30 5.06 -0.35
N ASP A 165 19.81 3.88 -0.77
CA ASP A 165 20.59 2.64 -0.76
C ASP A 165 21.87 2.75 -1.61
N TYR A 166 21.79 3.39 -2.78
CA TYR A 166 22.97 3.65 -3.59
C TYR A 166 23.98 4.54 -2.84
N TYR A 167 23.53 5.63 -2.22
CA TYR A 167 24.41 6.51 -1.43
C TYR A 167 25.09 5.73 -0.28
N GLU A 168 24.33 4.96 0.50
CA GLU A 168 24.87 4.23 1.66
C GLU A 168 25.89 3.16 1.25
N ASN A 169 25.70 2.53 0.10
CA ASN A 169 26.64 1.55 -0.45
C ASN A 169 27.93 2.18 -1.01
N ASN A 170 27.87 3.44 -1.46
CA ASN A 170 29.05 4.17 -1.94
C ASN A 170 29.84 4.83 -0.79
N MET A 171 29.20 5.17 0.33
CA MET A 171 29.89 5.67 1.54
C MET A 171 30.67 4.59 2.31
N LYS A 172 30.31 3.31 2.14
CA LYS A 172 30.99 2.18 2.80
C LYS A 172 32.24 1.68 2.05
N LYS A 173 32.64 2.34 0.96
CA LYS A 173 33.85 2.04 0.17
C LYS A 173 34.88 3.15 0.33
#